data_AF-A0A4Y8Q452-F1
#
_entry.id   AF-A0A4Y8Q452-F1
#
_cell.length_a   1.000
_cell.length_b   1.000
_cell.length_c   1.000
_cell.angle_alpha   90.00
_cell.angle_beta   90.00
_cell.angle_gamma   90.00
#
_symmetry.space_group_name_H-M   'P 1'
#
loop_
_entity.id
_entity.type
_entity.pdbx_description
1 polymer ?
#
loop_
_entity_poly.entity_id
_entity_poly.type
_entity_poly.pdbx_seq_one_letter_code
_entity_poly.pdbx_strand_id
1 'polypeptide(L)'
;MKHFDSEHWQRYVRNEELSAAQRDEMEWHLQHCEACLEHYMSQVEASMDDLPMMETGEAEFADQLIRRTMRTRRSLFRSSLLHYGIAAAATLILVVSGVFQGLTQEVNAKMLNSPRQPDQTSISDQLMNHTLSWLDKIKKEDDNGGFFP
;
A
#
# COMPACT_ATOMS: atom_id res chain seq x y z
N MET A 1 -36.31 3.61 -9.09
CA MET A 1 -35.28 4.15 -10.01
C MET A 1 -35.42 3.43 -11.34
N LYS A 2 -35.24 4.10 -12.47
CA LYS A 2 -35.48 3.51 -13.79
C LYS A 2 -34.27 2.65 -14.17
N HIS A 3 -34.50 1.42 -14.61
CA HIS A 3 -33.48 0.59 -15.26
C HIS A 3 -33.51 0.85 -16.76
N PHE A 4 -32.36 0.75 -17.41
CA PHE A 4 -32.28 0.81 -18.87
C PHE A 4 -32.77 -0.51 -19.46
N ASP A 5 -33.54 -0.42 -20.55
CA ASP A 5 -34.06 -1.57 -21.26
C ASP A 5 -33.01 -2.22 -22.18
N SER A 6 -33.39 -3.34 -22.79
CA SER A 6 -32.51 -4.11 -23.68
C SER A 6 -32.09 -3.35 -24.93
N GLU A 7 -32.93 -2.44 -25.44
CA GLU A 7 -32.64 -1.64 -26.63
C GLU A 7 -31.52 -0.64 -26.33
N HIS A 8 -31.59 0.05 -25.19
CA HIS A 8 -30.52 0.96 -24.76
C HIS A 8 -29.17 0.23 -24.63
N TRP A 9 -29.16 -0.97 -24.03
CA TRP A 9 -27.94 -1.76 -23.91
C TRP A 9 -27.42 -2.29 -25.25
N GLN A 10 -28.29 -2.68 -26.18
CA GLN A 10 -27.87 -3.08 -27.53
C GLN A 10 -27.17 -1.93 -28.27
N ARG A 11 -27.73 -0.72 -28.19
CA ARG A 11 -27.13 0.47 -28.78
C ARG A 11 -25.77 0.80 -28.17
N TYR A 12 -25.64 0.61 -26.85
CA TYR A 12 -24.38 0.79 -26.13
C TYR A 12 -23.33 -0.26 -26.55
N VAL A 13 -23.70 -1.53 -26.64
CA VAL A 13 -22.82 -2.63 -27.05
C VAL A 13 -22.38 -2.51 -28.51
N ARG A 14 -23.28 -2.13 -29.42
CA ARG A 14 -22.97 -1.90 -30.85
C ARG A 14 -22.27 -0.57 -31.13
N ASN A 15 -21.96 0.19 -30.07
CA ASN A 15 -21.33 1.51 -30.15
C ASN A 15 -22.07 2.48 -31.11
N GLU A 16 -23.40 2.43 -31.09
CA GLU A 16 -24.26 3.32 -31.86
C GLU A 16 -24.26 4.74 -31.28
N GLU A 17 -24.82 5.71 -32.02
CA GLU A 17 -24.82 7.11 -31.60
C GLU A 17 -25.62 7.32 -30.31
N LEU A 18 -24.89 7.37 -29.19
CA LEU A 18 -25.34 7.78 -27.87
C LEU A 18 -24.69 9.12 -27.51
N SER A 19 -25.45 10.05 -26.93
CA SER A 19 -24.87 11.29 -26.42
C SER A 19 -23.89 11.00 -25.26
N ALA A 20 -22.92 11.89 -25.04
CA ALA A 20 -21.95 11.74 -23.94
C ALA A 20 -22.66 11.62 -22.57
N ALA A 21 -23.65 12.47 -22.33
CA ALA A 21 -24.42 12.46 -21.08
C ALA A 21 -25.18 11.13 -20.86
N GLN A 22 -25.74 10.54 -21.92
CA GLN A 22 -26.42 9.25 -21.82
C GLN A 22 -25.44 8.12 -21.54
N ARG A 23 -24.25 8.14 -22.13
CA ARG A 23 -23.20 7.15 -21.84
C ARG A 23 -22.75 7.23 -20.38
N ASP A 24 -22.50 8.43 -19.88
CA ASP A 24 -22.08 8.64 -18.49
C ASP A 24 -23.15 8.12 -17.50
N GLU A 25 -24.43 8.33 -17.79
CA GLU A 25 -25.54 7.83 -16.96
C GLU A 25 -25.63 6.29 -16.99
N MET A 26 -25.46 5.68 -18.16
CA MET A 26 -25.45 4.23 -18.32
C MET A 26 -24.24 3.58 -17.63
N GLU A 27 -23.05 4.18 -17.74
CA GLU A 27 -21.83 3.74 -17.05
C GLU A 27 -21.97 3.82 -15.54
N TRP A 28 -22.54 4.92 -15.04
CA TRP A 28 -22.84 5.06 -13.62
C TRP A 28 -23.76 3.92 -13.14
N HIS A 29 -24.75 3.55 -13.94
CA HIS A 29 -25.69 2.48 -13.60
C HIS A 29 -25.06 1.09 -13.64
N LEU A 30 -24.13 0.83 -14.57
CA LEU A 30 -23.33 -0.41 -14.57
C LEU A 30 -22.48 -0.57 -13.32
N GLN A 31 -21.97 0.54 -12.77
CA GLN A 31 -21.13 0.53 -11.57
C GLN A 31 -21.92 0.31 -10.27
N HIS A 32 -23.21 0.68 -10.24
CA HIS A 32 -23.98 0.74 -9.00
C HIS A 32 -25.24 -0.15 -9.00
N CYS A 33 -25.58 -0.80 -10.11
CA CYS A 33 -26.76 -1.64 -10.25
C CYS A 33 -26.45 -3.02 -10.85
N GLU A 34 -26.48 -4.06 -9.99
CA GLU A 34 -26.21 -5.45 -10.37
C GLU A 34 -27.16 -5.97 -11.47
N ALA A 35 -28.45 -5.65 -11.39
CA ALA A 35 -29.42 -6.06 -12.40
C ALA A 35 -29.12 -5.49 -13.80
N CYS A 36 -28.57 -4.28 -13.87
CA CYS A 36 -28.20 -3.68 -15.14
C CYS A 36 -26.85 -4.18 -15.66
N LEU A 37 -25.94 -4.55 -14.76
CA LEU A 37 -24.72 -5.25 -15.12
C LEU A 37 -25.03 -6.62 -15.73
N GLU A 38 -25.92 -7.41 -15.11
CA GLU A 38 -26.35 -8.72 -15.62
C GLU A 38 -26.99 -8.59 -17.01
N HIS A 39 -27.90 -7.62 -17.17
CA HIS A 39 -28.53 -7.37 -18.45
C HIS A 39 -27.52 -6.93 -19.53
N TYR A 40 -26.55 -6.10 -19.19
CA TYR A 40 -25.48 -5.70 -20.11
C TYR A 40 -24.62 -6.89 -20.54
N MET A 41 -24.21 -7.75 -19.60
CA MET A 41 -23.42 -8.94 -19.92
C MET A 41 -24.17 -9.87 -20.89
N SER A 42 -25.48 -10.08 -20.69
CA SER A 42 -26.31 -10.86 -21.60
C SER A 42 -26.34 -10.27 -23.02
N GLN A 43 -26.42 -8.94 -23.14
CA GLN A 43 -26.36 -8.28 -24.45
C GLN A 43 -24.97 -8.37 -25.11
N VAL A 44 -23.89 -8.31 -24.33
CA VAL A 44 -22.52 -8.50 -24.83
C VAL A 44 -22.35 -9.91 -25.37
N GLU A 45 -22.76 -10.94 -24.62
CA GLU A 45 -22.70 -12.34 -25.04
C GLU A 45 -23.48 -12.57 -26.33
N ALA A 46 -24.69 -12.02 -26.44
CA ALA A 46 -25.50 -12.10 -27.65
C ALA A 46 -24.87 -11.40 -28.86
N SER A 47 -23.99 -10.42 -28.63
CA SER A 47 -23.28 -9.70 -29.69
C SER A 47 -21.94 -10.34 -30.09
N MET A 48 -21.47 -11.35 -29.35
CA MET A 48 -20.17 -11.99 -29.64
C MET A 48 -20.12 -12.66 -31.01
N ASP A 49 -21.24 -13.16 -31.51
CA ASP A 49 -21.34 -13.77 -32.85
C ASP A 49 -21.23 -12.73 -34.00
N ASP A 50 -21.55 -11.47 -33.74
CA ASP A 50 -21.46 -10.37 -34.70
C ASP A 50 -20.05 -9.73 -34.73
N LEU A 51 -19.18 -10.06 -33.78
CA LEU A 51 -17.84 -9.48 -33.71
C LEU A 51 -16.91 -10.17 -34.72
N PRO A 52 -16.18 -9.40 -35.55
CA PRO A 52 -15.18 -10.00 -36.41
C PRO A 52 -14.14 -10.71 -35.53
N MET A 53 -13.98 -12.02 -35.72
CA MET A 53 -12.86 -12.75 -35.15
C MET A 53 -11.57 -12.06 -35.60
N MET A 54 -10.81 -11.49 -34.66
CA MET A 54 -9.50 -10.92 -34.95
C MET A 54 -8.66 -11.96 -35.67
N GLU A 55 -8.24 -11.66 -36.90
CA GLU A 55 -7.19 -12.46 -37.54
C GLU A 55 -5.94 -12.40 -36.67
N THR A 56 -5.25 -13.52 -36.57
CA THR A 56 -4.13 -13.79 -35.64
C THR A 56 -2.98 -12.77 -35.70
N GLY A 57 -2.93 -11.89 -36.71
CA GLY A 57 -1.98 -10.79 -36.84
C GLY A 57 -2.28 -9.54 -35.99
N GLU A 58 -3.51 -9.33 -35.52
CA GLU A 58 -3.87 -8.14 -34.72
C GLU A 58 -3.55 -8.28 -33.23
N ALA A 59 -3.29 -9.50 -32.77
CA ALA A 59 -2.90 -9.78 -31.38
C ALA A 59 -1.55 -9.16 -31.02
N GLU A 60 -0.60 -9.10 -31.96
CA GLU A 60 0.69 -8.41 -31.75
C GLU A 60 0.50 -6.89 -31.64
N PHE A 61 -0.44 -6.31 -32.38
CA PHE A 61 -0.75 -4.89 -32.32
C PHE A 61 -1.41 -4.53 -30.98
N ALA A 62 -2.34 -5.35 -30.51
CA ALA A 62 -2.95 -5.20 -29.19
C ALA A 62 -1.92 -5.32 -28.06
N ASP A 63 -0.99 -6.29 -28.11
CA ASP A 63 0.09 -6.42 -27.10
C ASP A 63 1.01 -5.19 -27.11
N GLN A 64 1.36 -4.68 -28.29
CA GLN A 64 2.17 -3.46 -28.43
C GLN A 64 1.47 -2.22 -27.85
N LEU A 65 0.15 -2.08 -28.07
CA LEU A 65 -0.65 -1.01 -27.48
C LEU A 65 -0.74 -1.13 -25.96
N ILE A 66 -1.06 -2.31 -25.43
CA ILE A 66 -1.19 -2.55 -23.99
C ILE A 66 0.14 -2.28 -23.27
N ARG A 67 1.27 -2.71 -23.85
CA ARG A 67 2.60 -2.40 -23.30
C ARG A 67 2.88 -0.90 -23.25
N ARG A 68 2.38 -0.14 -24.23
CA ARG A 68 2.57 1.31 -24.32
C ARG A 68 1.76 2.06 -23.25
N THR A 69 0.53 1.63 -22.94
CA THR A 69 -0.33 2.24 -21.91
C THR A 69 -0.02 1.76 -20.49
N MET A 70 0.36 0.50 -20.28
CA MET A 70 0.65 -0.05 -18.94
C MET A 70 1.96 0.47 -18.32
N ARG A 71 2.90 0.95 -19.14
CA ARG A 71 4.21 1.45 -18.69
C ARG A 71 4.12 2.70 -17.80
N THR A 72 3.03 3.47 -17.87
CA THR A 72 2.83 4.67 -17.03
C THR A 72 2.29 4.34 -15.63
N ARG A 73 1.44 3.31 -15.48
CA ARG A 73 0.90 2.91 -14.15
C ARG A 73 1.92 2.22 -13.24
N ARG A 74 2.88 1.46 -13.80
CA ARG A 74 3.91 0.76 -13.00
C ARG A 74 4.86 1.69 -12.24
N SER A 75 4.97 2.97 -12.61
CA SER A 75 5.79 3.96 -11.89
C SER A 75 5.11 4.55 -10.65
N LEU A 76 3.78 4.47 -10.52
CA LEU A 76 3.06 5.03 -9.36
C LEU A 76 3.10 4.09 -8.14
N PHE A 77 3.28 2.80 -8.39
CA PHE A 77 3.50 1.75 -7.38
C PHE A 77 5.00 1.53 -7.12
N ARG A 78 5.79 2.60 -7.13
CA ARG A 78 7.21 2.55 -6.75
C ARG A 78 7.28 2.16 -5.26
N SER A 79 7.70 0.92 -5.05
CA SER A 79 7.58 0.08 -3.86
C SER A 79 7.84 0.75 -2.50
N SER A 80 8.64 1.81 -2.39
CA SER A 80 9.00 2.43 -1.11
C SER A 80 7.85 3.10 -0.35
N LEU A 81 6.86 3.68 -1.05
CA LEU A 81 5.74 4.37 -0.40
C LEU A 81 4.75 3.41 0.26
N LEU A 82 4.59 2.21 -0.30
CA LEU A 82 3.70 1.19 0.25
C LEU A 82 4.27 0.57 1.53
N HIS A 83 5.58 0.30 1.55
CA HIS A 83 6.24 -0.22 2.75
C HIS A 83 6.18 0.79 3.90
N TYR A 84 6.36 2.07 3.60
CA TYR A 84 6.18 3.13 4.58
C TYR A 84 4.73 3.22 5.08
N GLY A 85 3.75 3.09 4.18
CA GLY A 85 2.32 3.04 4.56
C GLY A 85 1.99 1.89 5.51
N ILE A 86 2.55 0.70 5.29
CA ILE A 86 2.36 -0.48 6.18
C ILE A 86 2.95 -0.20 7.57
N ALA A 87 4.16 0.36 7.63
CA ALA A 87 4.81 0.68 8.91
C ALA A 87 4.03 1.74 9.70
N ALA A 88 3.60 2.82 9.04
CA ALA A 88 2.82 3.88 9.67
C ALA A 88 1.47 3.38 10.19
N ALA A 89 0.79 2.52 9.43
CA ALA A 89 -0.46 1.89 9.87
C ALA A 89 -0.25 1.00 11.09
N ALA A 90 0.83 0.20 11.13
CA ALA A 90 1.16 -0.62 12.29
C ALA A 90 1.40 0.22 13.56
N THR A 91 2.11 1.35 13.45
CA THR A 91 2.30 2.28 14.58
C THR A 91 0.96 2.85 15.07
N LEU A 92 0.10 3.27 14.15
CA LEU A 92 -1.21 3.81 14.50
C LEU A 92 -2.09 2.77 15.19
N ILE A 93 -2.09 1.53 14.70
CA ILE A 93 -2.81 0.40 15.33
C ILE A 93 -2.29 0.14 16.74
N LEU A 94 -0.97 0.11 16.95
CA LEU A 94 -0.38 -0.14 18.27
C LEU A 94 -0.66 1.00 19.27
N VAL A 95 -0.67 2.25 18.80
CA VAL A 95 -1.00 3.42 19.63
C VAL A 95 -2.49 3.42 19.98
N VAL A 96 -3.38 3.17 19.02
CA VAL A 96 -4.84 3.15 19.24
C VAL A 96 -5.27 1.96 20.10
N SER A 97 -4.64 0.80 19.94
CA SER A 97 -4.94 -0.39 20.76
C SER A 97 -4.39 -0.31 22.19
N GLY A 98 -3.51 0.66 22.49
CA GLY A 98 -3.03 0.89 23.86
C GLY A 98 -2.08 -0.20 24.39
N VAL A 99 -1.47 -1.03 23.53
CA VAL A 99 -0.52 -2.08 23.94
C VAL A 99 0.63 -1.52 24.80
N PHE A 100 1.05 -0.29 24.53
CA PHE A 100 2.06 0.41 25.32
C PHE A 100 1.60 0.78 26.74
N GLN A 101 0.29 0.94 26.99
CA GLN A 101 -0.24 1.24 28.32
C GLN A 101 -0.04 0.04 29.26
N GLY A 102 -0.27 -1.18 28.79
CA GLY A 102 -0.07 -2.40 29.57
C GLY A 102 1.38 -2.63 29.98
N LEU A 103 2.32 -2.46 29.05
CA LEU A 103 3.76 -2.57 29.35
C LEU A 103 4.23 -1.50 30.35
N THR A 104 3.74 -0.27 30.21
CA THR A 104 4.11 0.82 31.12
C THR A 104 3.62 0.57 32.53
N GLN A 105 2.43 -0.04 32.68
CA GLN A 105 1.86 -0.34 33.99
C GLN A 105 2.65 -1.43 34.74
N GLU A 106 3.13 -2.46 34.03
CA GLU A 106 3.99 -3.49 34.61
C GLU A 106 5.39 -2.97 34.96
N VAL A 107 5.99 -2.15 34.10
CA VAL A 107 7.30 -1.53 34.35
C VAL A 107 7.20 -0.53 35.49
N ASN A 108 6.14 0.29 35.53
CA ASN A 108 5.90 1.23 36.62
C ASN A 108 5.61 0.51 37.94
N ALA A 109 4.83 -0.59 37.92
CA ALA A 109 4.60 -1.42 39.09
C ALA A 109 5.90 -2.10 39.58
N LYS A 110 6.78 -2.53 38.68
CA LYS A 110 8.11 -3.09 39.04
C LYS A 110 9.09 -2.01 39.53
N MET A 111 9.02 -0.79 39.01
CA MET A 111 9.84 0.34 39.50
C MET A 111 9.37 0.86 40.86
N LEU A 112 8.06 0.95 41.10
CA LEU A 112 7.48 1.46 42.35
C LEU A 112 7.56 0.45 43.49
N ASN A 113 7.49 -0.86 43.20
CA ASN A 113 7.57 -1.93 44.21
C ASN A 113 8.97 -2.53 44.37
N SER A 114 9.98 -2.02 43.65
CA SER A 114 11.38 -2.36 43.93
C SER A 114 11.85 -1.53 45.14
N PRO A 115 12.32 -2.14 46.24
CA PRO A 115 12.91 -1.41 47.35
C PRO A 115 14.02 -0.50 46.80
N ARG A 116 13.89 0.80 47.03
CA ARG A 116 14.87 1.83 46.68
C ARG A 116 16.23 1.46 47.28
N GLN A 117 17.07 0.74 46.53
CA GLN A 117 18.50 0.69 46.81
C GLN A 117 19.08 2.05 46.39
N PRO A 118 19.81 2.74 47.28
CA PRO A 118 20.27 4.12 47.08
C PRO A 118 21.41 4.27 46.05
N ASP A 119 21.62 3.30 45.16
CA ASP A 119 22.74 3.29 44.20
C ASP A 119 22.29 3.03 42.75
N GLN A 120 21.09 3.50 42.40
CA GLN A 120 20.64 3.50 41.01
C GLN A 120 21.21 4.73 40.31
N THR A 121 22.46 4.59 39.87
CA THR A 121 23.05 5.48 38.86
C THR A 121 22.07 5.65 37.71
N SER A 122 21.90 6.91 37.27
CA SER A 122 20.98 7.22 36.19
C SER A 122 21.35 6.40 34.97
N ILE A 123 20.37 5.97 34.17
CA ILE A 123 20.63 5.32 32.87
C ILE A 123 21.56 6.20 32.02
N SER A 124 21.48 7.53 32.18
CA SER A 124 22.41 8.49 31.59
C SER A 124 23.84 8.34 32.10
N ASP A 125 24.03 8.17 33.41
CA ASP A 125 25.36 7.99 34.03
C ASP A 125 25.99 6.66 33.60
N GLN A 126 25.18 5.60 33.50
CA GLN A 126 25.62 4.30 33.00
C GLN A 126 26.08 4.40 31.54
N LEU A 127 25.29 5.06 30.68
CA LEU A 127 25.63 5.22 29.27
C LEU A 127 26.86 6.11 29.07
N MET A 128 27.01 7.16 29.87
CA MET A 128 28.18 8.04 29.88
C MET A 128 29.44 7.26 30.24
N ASN A 129 29.42 6.50 31.34
CA ASN A 129 30.56 5.71 31.80
C ASN A 129 30.95 4.61 30.80
N HIS A 130 29.98 3.97 30.16
CA HIS A 130 30.24 3.02 29.08
C HIS A 130 30.90 3.68 27.87
N THR A 131 30.41 4.85 27.44
CA THR A 131 30.96 5.59 26.29
C THR A 131 32.37 6.07 26.56
N LEU A 132 32.64 6.54 27.79
CA LEU A 132 33.98 6.97 28.22
C LEU A 132 34.95 5.78 28.29
N SER A 133 34.53 4.64 28.86
CA SER A 133 35.39 3.44 28.92
C SER A 133 35.73 2.90 27.53
N TRP A 134 34.78 2.99 26.58
CA TRP A 134 35.00 2.59 25.20
C TRP A 134 35.93 3.56 24.46
N LEU A 135 35.79 4.87 24.70
CA LEU A 135 36.67 5.90 24.15
C LEU A 135 38.12 5.75 24.64
N ASP A 136 38.29 5.49 25.94
CA ASP A 136 39.61 5.21 26.53
C ASP A 136 40.24 3.95 25.95
N LYS A 137 39.43 2.93 25.66
CA LYS A 137 39.90 1.69 25.04
C LYS A 137 40.46 1.92 23.64
N ILE A 138 39.80 2.76 22.83
CA ILE A 138 40.26 3.14 21.49
C ILE A 138 41.52 3.99 21.57
N LYS A 139 41.55 4.98 22.46
CA LYS A 139 42.72 5.84 22.65
C LYS A 139 43.95 5.05 23.09
N LYS A 140 43.76 4.01 23.89
CA LYS A 140 44.83 3.12 24.36
C LYS A 140 45.34 2.14 23.30
N GLU A 141 44.54 1.84 22.28
CA GLU A 141 44.96 1.02 21.14
C GLU A 141 45.84 1.81 20.15
N ASP A 142 45.61 3.12 19.98
CA ASP A 142 46.41 3.99 19.12
C ASP A 142 47.80 4.35 19.71
N ASP A 143 47.95 4.42 21.05
CA ASP A 143 49.22 4.78 21.71
C ASP A 143 50.27 3.64 21.73
N ASN A 144 49.90 2.40 21.41
CA ASN A 144 50.81 1.25 21.38
C ASN A 144 51.52 1.03 20.03
N GLY A 145 51.37 1.95 19.07
CA GLY A 145 52.03 1.93 17.75
C GLY A 145 53.41 2.62 17.69
N GLY A 146 54.03 2.92 18.84
CA GLY A 146 55.31 3.62 18.94
C GLY A 146 56.53 2.78 18.51
N PHE A 147 56.92 2.94 17.25
CA PHE A 147 58.17 2.52 16.62
C PHE A 147 59.41 2.90 17.48
N PHE A 148 60.16 1.89 17.95
CA PHE A 148 61.51 2.07 18.50
C PHE A 148 62.53 2.14 17.35
N PRO A 149 63.43 3.14 17.30
CA PRO A 149 64.70 3.00 16.58
C PRO A 149 65.69 2.11 17.35
#